data_AF-A0A5D4MGT5-F1
#
_entry.id   AF-A0A5D4MGT5-F1
#
_cell.length_a   1.000
_cell.length_b   1.000
_cell.length_c   1.000
_cell.angle_alpha   90.00
_cell.angle_beta   90.00
_cell.angle_gamma   90.00
#
_symmetry.space_group_name_H-M   'P 1'
#
loop_
_entity.id
_entity.type
_entity.pdbx_description
1 polymer ?
#
loop_
_entity_poly.entity_id
_entity_poly.type
_entity_poly.pdbx_seq_one_letter_code
_entity_poly.pdbx_strand_id
1 'polypeptide(L)'
;MKFFVLSQSFAMMAGSVSFPFYLLFIRNIGSNFSSFGFAYGLFMLSSAVFHRWIGSVADKVGSRTLLIGYAWGMAFIFLFIPEADSLADVYGLQVILGLLGAVQKTCEKTMAGEVFHGKGAGKKIGGYHFWTSLFASFAVFASGVLIDFFTIDFIFYLASFLFAGSGLALLFYDKKREESVEMEERAG
;
A
#
# COMPACT_ATOMS: atom_id res chain seq x y z
N MET A 1 15.72 0.82 -8.97
CA MET A 1 14.93 -0.39 -8.76
C MET A 1 14.83 -0.81 -7.30
N LYS A 2 15.94 -0.98 -6.56
CA LYS A 2 15.92 -1.65 -5.22
C LYS A 2 15.04 -0.95 -4.19
N PHE A 3 15.10 0.38 -4.09
CA PHE A 3 14.29 1.14 -3.11
C PHE A 3 12.80 1.15 -3.45
N PHE A 4 12.45 1.19 -4.75
CA PHE A 4 11.07 1.07 -5.18
C PHE A 4 10.50 -0.31 -4.82
N VAL A 5 11.21 -1.39 -5.16
CA VAL A 5 10.81 -2.76 -4.79
C VAL A 5 10.66 -2.88 -3.27
N LEU A 6 11.65 -2.40 -2.50
CA LEU A 6 11.61 -2.45 -1.03
C LEU A 6 10.41 -1.70 -0.45
N SER A 7 10.15 -0.48 -0.95
CA SER A 7 8.99 0.31 -0.54
C SER A 7 7.67 -0.42 -0.79
N GLN A 8 7.49 -0.98 -1.99
CA GLN A 8 6.28 -1.71 -2.33
C GLN A 8 6.17 -3.03 -1.58
N SER A 9 7.28 -3.70 -1.28
CA SER A 9 7.29 -4.86 -0.39
C SER A 9 6.76 -4.49 1.00
N PHE A 10 7.22 -3.39 1.59
CA PHE A 10 6.69 -2.92 2.89
C PHE A 10 5.20 -2.58 2.83
N ALA A 11 4.75 -1.88 1.78
CA ALA A 11 3.33 -1.54 1.62
C ALA A 11 2.46 -2.80 1.41
N MET A 12 2.92 -3.75 0.61
CA MET A 12 2.23 -5.03 0.41
C MET A 12 2.18 -5.85 1.71
N MET A 13 3.28 -5.92 2.47
CA MET A 13 3.30 -6.54 3.79
C MET A 13 2.27 -5.89 4.72
N ALA A 14 2.23 -4.56 4.79
CA ALA A 14 1.27 -3.82 5.63
C ALA A 14 -0.19 -4.14 5.25
N GLY A 15 -0.51 -4.15 3.96
CA GLY A 15 -1.83 -4.57 3.46
C GLY A 15 -2.14 -6.03 3.79
N SER A 16 -1.17 -6.92 3.63
CA SER A 16 -1.33 -8.36 3.89
C SER A 16 -1.47 -8.72 5.36
N VAL A 17 -0.73 -8.09 6.27
CA VAL A 17 -0.92 -8.33 7.71
C VAL A 17 -2.28 -7.81 8.16
N SER A 18 -2.81 -6.75 7.55
CA SER A 18 -4.00 -6.08 8.06
C SER A 18 -5.31 -6.59 7.48
N PHE A 19 -5.35 -6.94 6.19
CA PHE A 19 -6.60 -7.24 5.49
C PHE A 19 -7.47 -8.34 6.14
N PRO A 20 -6.93 -9.51 6.53
CA PRO A 20 -7.75 -10.55 7.18
C PRO A 20 -8.35 -10.10 8.51
N PHE A 21 -7.61 -9.29 9.27
CA PHE A 21 -8.02 -8.82 10.60
C PHE A 21 -8.89 -7.59 10.54
N TYR A 22 -8.77 -6.78 9.50
CA TYR A 22 -9.68 -5.67 9.23
C TYR A 22 -11.10 -6.17 8.93
N LEU A 23 -11.24 -7.32 8.27
CA LEU A 23 -12.53 -8.00 8.13
C LEU A 23 -13.11 -8.40 9.51
N LEU A 24 -12.29 -8.98 10.39
CA LEU A 24 -12.71 -9.36 11.75
C LEU A 24 -13.07 -8.13 12.59
N PHE A 25 -12.31 -7.04 12.45
CA PHE A 25 -12.55 -5.76 13.11
C PHE A 25 -13.93 -5.19 12.76
N ILE A 26 -14.27 -5.11 11.47
CA ILE A 26 -15.61 -4.65 11.03
C ILE A 26 -16.71 -5.54 11.59
N ARG A 27 -16.49 -6.86 11.65
CA ARG A 27 -17.47 -7.82 12.19
C ARG A 27 -17.66 -7.65 13.71
N ASN A 28 -16.66 -7.18 14.43
CA ASN A 28 -16.79 -6.91 15.87
C ASN A 28 -17.63 -5.65 16.14
N ILE A 29 -17.61 -4.66 15.22
CA ILE A 29 -18.40 -3.43 15.32
C ILE A 29 -19.81 -3.61 14.73
N GLY A 30 -19.92 -4.33 13.61
CA GLY A 30 -21.15 -4.53 12.85
C GLY A 30 -21.72 -5.94 13.00
N SER A 31 -23.03 -6.06 13.19
CA SER A 31 -23.69 -7.35 13.43
C SER A 31 -24.11 -8.13 12.18
N ASN A 32 -23.91 -7.58 10.97
CA ASN A 32 -24.42 -8.18 9.73
C ASN A 32 -23.45 -8.08 8.54
N PHE A 33 -23.63 -8.95 7.54
CA PHE A 33 -22.82 -8.99 6.33
C PHE A 33 -22.97 -7.74 5.45
N SER A 34 -24.10 -7.03 5.53
CA SER A 34 -24.32 -5.80 4.77
C SER A 34 -23.37 -4.69 5.21
N SER A 35 -23.08 -4.56 6.51
CA SER A 35 -22.09 -3.59 7.02
C SER A 35 -20.72 -3.75 6.36
N PHE A 36 -20.27 -4.99 6.19
CA PHE A 36 -19.04 -5.27 5.45
C PHE A 36 -19.15 -4.89 3.97
N GLY A 37 -20.25 -5.28 3.30
CA GLY A 37 -20.50 -4.95 1.90
C GLY A 37 -20.51 -3.45 1.64
N PHE A 38 -21.14 -2.67 2.52
CA PHE A 38 -21.13 -1.20 2.46
C PHE A 38 -19.75 -0.62 2.70
N ALA A 39 -19.02 -1.09 3.72
CA ALA A 39 -17.67 -0.61 4.00
C ALA A 39 -16.74 -0.81 2.80
N TYR A 40 -16.66 -2.04 2.27
CA TYR A 40 -15.81 -2.35 1.13
C TYR A 40 -16.30 -1.67 -0.17
N GLY A 41 -17.61 -1.62 -0.38
CA GLY A 41 -18.22 -0.91 -1.51
C GLY A 41 -17.92 0.59 -1.50
N LEU A 42 -17.93 1.23 -0.33
CA LEU A 42 -17.61 2.65 -0.17
C LEU A 42 -16.13 2.93 -0.47
N PHE A 43 -15.23 2.05 -0.04
CA PHE A 43 -13.82 2.10 -0.44
C PHE A 43 -13.64 2.02 -1.95
N MET A 44 -14.31 1.06 -2.61
CA MET A 44 -14.23 0.89 -4.05
C MET A 44 -14.80 2.10 -4.80
N LEU A 45 -15.96 2.61 -4.36
CA LEU A 45 -16.61 3.76 -4.95
C LEU A 45 -15.75 5.02 -4.80
N SER A 46 -15.23 5.26 -3.60
CA SER A 46 -14.29 6.36 -3.33
C SER A 46 -13.06 6.25 -4.23
N SER A 47 -12.42 5.07 -4.27
CA SER A 47 -11.25 4.82 -5.14
C SER A 47 -11.55 5.11 -6.61
N ALA A 48 -12.70 4.65 -7.11
CA ALA A 48 -13.10 4.85 -8.51
C ALA A 48 -13.25 6.33 -8.86
N VAL A 49 -13.84 7.13 -7.97
CA VAL A 49 -13.98 8.59 -8.15
C VAL A 49 -12.60 9.26 -8.21
N PHE A 50 -11.72 8.92 -7.27
CA PHE A 50 -10.42 9.57 -7.16
C PHE A 50 -9.42 9.13 -8.24
N HIS A 51 -9.49 7.91 -8.76
CA HIS A 51 -8.59 7.42 -9.82
C HIS A 51 -8.49 8.38 -11.01
N ARG A 52 -9.62 8.95 -11.44
CA ARG A 52 -9.67 9.90 -12.58
C ARG A 52 -8.84 11.16 -12.33
N TRP A 53 -8.81 11.64 -11.09
CA TRP A 53 -8.13 12.87 -10.71
C TRP A 53 -6.67 12.62 -10.40
N ILE A 54 -6.37 11.54 -9.65
CA ILE A 54 -5.01 11.19 -9.22
C ILE A 54 -4.05 11.02 -10.41
N GLY A 55 -4.49 10.46 -11.54
CA GLY A 55 -3.63 10.35 -12.72
C GLY A 55 -3.09 11.71 -13.18
N SER A 56 -3.98 12.70 -13.32
CA SER A 56 -3.60 14.06 -13.71
C SER A 56 -2.73 14.79 -12.67
N VAL A 57 -2.89 14.46 -11.38
CA VAL A 57 -2.03 15.01 -10.31
C VAL A 57 -0.67 14.34 -10.36
N ALA A 58 -0.60 13.04 -10.62
CA ALA A 58 0.63 12.28 -10.75
C ALA A 58 1.52 12.81 -11.89
N ASP A 59 0.92 13.19 -13.02
CA ASP A 59 1.66 13.79 -14.14
C ASP A 59 2.30 15.15 -13.78
N LYS A 60 1.75 15.88 -12.80
CA LYS A 60 2.25 17.20 -12.38
C LYS A 60 3.21 17.14 -11.20
N VAL A 61 2.91 16.30 -10.21
CA VAL A 61 3.62 16.25 -8.91
C VAL A 61 4.63 15.09 -8.84
N GLY A 62 4.47 14.11 -9.74
CA GLY A 62 5.27 12.89 -9.82
C GLY A 62 4.70 11.76 -8.96
N SER A 63 4.65 10.56 -9.52
CA SER A 63 4.13 9.36 -8.86
C SER A 63 4.89 9.01 -7.57
N ARG A 64 6.20 9.24 -7.53
CA ARG A 64 7.01 9.01 -6.31
C ARG A 64 6.53 9.86 -5.14
N THR A 65 6.33 11.15 -5.35
CA THR A 65 5.90 12.10 -4.31
C THR A 65 4.55 11.70 -3.75
N LEU A 66 3.62 11.34 -4.63
CA LEU A 66 2.29 10.85 -4.24
C LEU A 66 2.35 9.51 -3.51
N LEU A 67 3.22 8.59 -3.91
CA LEU A 67 3.42 7.32 -3.18
C LEU A 67 4.00 7.52 -1.78
N ILE A 68 4.88 8.51 -1.58
CA ILE A 68 5.37 8.88 -0.25
C ILE A 68 4.20 9.43 0.59
N GLY A 69 3.39 10.33 0.03
CA GLY A 69 2.19 10.86 0.70
C GLY A 69 1.19 9.76 1.05
N TYR A 70 0.97 8.81 0.14
CA TYR A 70 0.17 7.62 0.39
C TYR A 70 0.71 6.80 1.56
N ALA A 71 2.00 6.48 1.56
CA ALA A 71 2.61 5.61 2.57
C ALA A 71 2.48 6.24 3.97
N TRP A 72 2.78 7.53 4.12
CA TRP A 72 2.61 8.22 5.39
C TRP A 72 1.14 8.44 5.77
N GLY A 73 0.27 8.70 4.79
CA GLY A 73 -1.18 8.78 5.00
C GLY A 73 -1.75 7.46 5.53
N MET A 74 -1.36 6.33 4.93
CA MET A 74 -1.73 5.00 5.42
C MET A 74 -1.15 4.74 6.80
N ALA A 75 0.11 5.08 7.05
CA ALA A 75 0.72 4.93 8.37
C ALA A 75 -0.07 5.68 9.45
N PHE A 76 -0.46 6.93 9.17
CA PHE A 76 -1.27 7.73 10.07
C PHE A 76 -2.65 7.10 10.28
N ILE A 77 -3.38 6.78 9.20
CA ILE A 77 -4.74 6.21 9.30
C ILE A 77 -4.74 4.91 10.09
N PHE A 78 -3.77 4.04 9.86
CA PHE A 78 -3.67 2.75 10.56
C PHE A 78 -3.38 2.88 12.06
N LEU A 79 -2.83 4.01 12.51
CA LEU A 79 -2.70 4.30 13.94
C LEU A 79 -4.07 4.54 14.60
N PHE A 80 -5.06 5.06 13.85
CA PHE A 80 -6.37 5.44 14.37
C PHE A 80 -7.49 4.45 14.06
N ILE A 81 -7.25 3.42 13.24
CA ILE A 81 -8.25 2.37 12.99
C ILE A 81 -8.77 1.74 14.28
N PRO A 82 -7.93 1.37 15.28
CA PRO A 82 -8.41 0.78 16.54
C PRO A 82 -9.42 1.63 17.31
N GLU A 83 -9.40 2.96 17.13
CA GLU A 83 -10.27 3.91 17.84
C GLU A 83 -11.66 4.02 17.19
N ALA A 84 -11.94 3.28 16.12
CA ALA A 84 -13.25 3.30 15.48
C ALA A 84 -14.24 2.43 16.27
N ASP A 85 -15.15 3.08 16.99
CA ASP A 85 -16.16 2.41 17.83
C ASP A 85 -17.52 2.24 17.13
N SER A 86 -17.71 2.85 15.96
CA SER A 86 -18.99 2.83 15.25
C SER A 86 -18.84 2.52 13.76
N LEU A 87 -19.94 2.06 13.14
CA LEU A 87 -20.00 1.87 11.68
C LEU A 87 -19.81 3.18 10.92
N ALA A 88 -20.19 4.31 11.50
CA ALA A 88 -19.97 5.62 10.88
C ALA A 88 -18.47 5.93 10.76
N ASP A 89 -17.70 5.63 11.80
CA ASP A 89 -16.23 5.79 11.81
C ASP A 89 -15.59 4.88 10.77
N VAL A 90 -16.01 3.61 10.73
CA VAL A 90 -15.56 2.65 9.72
C VAL A 90 -15.85 3.18 8.31
N TYR A 91 -17.07 3.63 8.02
CA TYR A 91 -17.42 4.15 6.70
C TYR A 91 -16.65 5.43 6.35
N GLY A 92 -16.43 6.33 7.31
CA GLY A 92 -15.56 7.49 7.13
C GLY A 92 -14.12 7.09 6.76
N LEU A 93 -13.56 6.12 7.48
CA LEU A 93 -12.24 5.55 7.18
C LEU A 93 -12.19 4.94 5.78
N GLN A 94 -13.24 4.25 5.34
CA GLN A 94 -13.30 3.64 3.99
C GLN A 94 -13.21 4.66 2.86
N VAL A 95 -13.81 5.85 3.04
CA VAL A 95 -13.68 6.94 2.05
C VAL A 95 -12.23 7.39 1.94
N ILE A 96 -11.55 7.60 3.08
CA ILE A 96 -10.15 8.03 3.13
C ILE A 96 -9.23 6.95 2.57
N LEU A 97 -9.43 5.69 2.97
CA LEU A 97 -8.69 4.55 2.46
C LEU A 97 -8.91 4.41 0.95
N GLY A 98 -10.09 4.71 0.42
CA GLY A 98 -10.36 4.70 -1.02
C GLY A 98 -9.57 5.76 -1.78
N LEU A 99 -9.48 6.98 -1.25
CA LEU A 99 -8.60 8.02 -1.80
C LEU A 99 -7.14 7.56 -1.81
N LEU A 100 -6.64 7.05 -0.69
CA LEU A 100 -5.26 6.56 -0.57
C LEU A 100 -5.01 5.36 -1.49
N GLY A 101 -5.96 4.43 -1.61
CA GLY A 101 -5.92 3.30 -2.53
C GLY A 101 -5.87 3.73 -4.00
N ALA A 102 -6.60 4.80 -4.36
CA ALA A 102 -6.49 5.39 -5.68
C ALA A 102 -5.10 5.96 -5.95
N VAL A 103 -4.51 6.65 -4.96
CA VAL A 103 -3.13 7.15 -5.03
C VAL A 103 -2.15 6.01 -5.27
N GLN A 104 -2.17 4.97 -4.42
CA GLN A 104 -1.27 3.84 -4.52
C GLN A 104 -1.37 3.15 -5.87
N LYS A 105 -2.56 2.66 -6.23
CA LYS A 105 -2.72 1.82 -7.42
C LYS A 105 -2.46 2.56 -8.72
N THR A 106 -2.74 3.86 -8.80
CA THR A 106 -2.39 4.67 -9.97
C THR A 106 -0.88 4.93 -10.02
N CYS A 107 -0.30 5.43 -8.93
CA CYS A 107 1.09 5.89 -8.93
C CYS A 107 2.10 4.73 -8.94
N GLU A 108 1.77 3.59 -8.33
CA GLU A 108 2.59 2.37 -8.42
C GLU A 108 2.72 1.93 -9.87
N LYS A 109 1.63 1.91 -10.64
CA LYS A 109 1.65 1.50 -12.05
C LYS A 109 2.45 2.47 -12.92
N THR A 110 2.25 3.77 -12.74
CA THR A 110 3.02 4.77 -13.48
C THR A 110 4.50 4.69 -13.15
N MET A 111 4.86 4.62 -11.87
CA MET A 111 6.26 4.50 -11.44
C MET A 111 6.88 3.15 -11.87
N ALA A 112 6.13 2.06 -11.85
CA ALA A 112 6.59 0.77 -12.37
C ALA A 112 6.85 0.84 -13.88
N GLY A 113 6.03 1.55 -14.66
CA GLY A 113 6.27 1.80 -16.08
C GLY A 113 7.53 2.64 -16.33
N GLU A 114 7.83 3.59 -15.45
CA GLU A 114 9.08 4.36 -15.50
C GLU A 114 10.31 3.52 -15.12
N VAL A 115 10.21 2.69 -14.08
CA VAL A 115 11.34 1.91 -13.53
C VAL A 115 11.62 0.66 -14.37
N PHE A 116 10.59 0.01 -14.90
CA PHE A 116 10.69 -1.26 -15.59
C PHE A 116 10.42 -1.11 -17.09
N HIS A 117 11.29 -0.40 -17.79
CA HIS A 117 11.23 -0.24 -19.24
C HIS A 117 12.42 -0.90 -19.96
N GLY A 118 12.33 -0.99 -21.29
CA GLY A 118 13.42 -1.46 -22.15
C GLY A 118 13.60 -2.98 -22.20
N LYS A 119 14.79 -3.42 -22.63
CA LYS A 119 15.11 -4.85 -22.83
C LYS A 119 15.03 -5.60 -21.49
N GLY A 120 14.25 -6.68 -21.46
CA GLY A 120 14.06 -7.48 -20.25
C GLY A 120 13.09 -6.89 -19.22
N ALA A 121 12.29 -5.87 -19.56
CA ALA A 121 11.27 -5.30 -18.68
C ALA A 121 10.36 -6.35 -18.02
N GLY A 122 9.90 -7.35 -18.79
CA GLY A 122 9.08 -8.44 -18.25
C GLY A 122 9.79 -9.26 -17.15
N LYS A 123 11.10 -9.51 -17.28
CA LYS A 123 11.89 -10.19 -16.25
C LYS A 123 12.04 -9.32 -14.99
N LYS A 124 12.25 -8.01 -15.15
CA LYS A 124 12.34 -7.06 -14.03
C LYS A 124 11.01 -6.98 -13.27
N ILE A 125 9.88 -6.86 -13.98
CA ILE A 125 8.52 -6.87 -13.40
C ILE A 125 8.24 -8.22 -12.72
N GLY A 126 8.65 -9.34 -13.32
CA GLY A 126 8.54 -10.65 -12.70
C GLY A 126 9.29 -10.74 -11.36
N GLY A 127 10.52 -10.22 -11.31
CA GLY A 127 11.29 -10.12 -10.07
C GLY A 127 10.64 -9.22 -9.02
N TYR A 128 10.08 -8.08 -9.44
CA TYR A 128 9.28 -7.20 -8.58
C TYR A 128 8.12 -7.94 -7.92
N HIS A 129 7.27 -8.59 -8.72
CA HIS A 129 6.13 -9.35 -8.20
C HIS A 129 6.54 -10.52 -7.31
N PHE A 130 7.64 -11.20 -7.64
CA PHE A 130 8.17 -12.28 -6.81
C PHE A 130 8.48 -11.79 -5.39
N TRP A 131 9.26 -10.71 -5.26
CA TRP A 131 9.67 -10.20 -3.95
C TRP A 131 8.49 -9.62 -3.16
N THR A 132 7.64 -8.80 -3.78
CA THR A 132 6.48 -8.23 -3.08
C THR A 132 5.52 -9.30 -2.60
N SER A 133 5.27 -10.34 -3.41
CA SER A 133 4.41 -11.46 -3.03
C SER A 133 5.03 -12.33 -1.94
N LEU A 134 6.33 -12.63 -2.05
CA LEU A 134 7.03 -13.44 -1.06
C LEU A 134 6.99 -12.80 0.33
N PHE A 135 7.33 -11.52 0.42
CA PHE A 135 7.27 -10.77 1.68
C PHE A 135 5.84 -10.66 2.21
N ALA A 136 4.86 -10.39 1.34
CA ALA A 136 3.44 -10.38 1.70
C ALA A 136 2.99 -11.71 2.30
N SER A 137 3.35 -12.85 1.69
CA SER A 137 3.01 -14.19 2.22
C SER A 137 3.60 -14.45 3.60
N PHE A 138 4.88 -14.13 3.81
CA PHE A 138 5.49 -14.23 5.14
C PHE A 138 4.79 -13.34 6.16
N ALA A 139 4.37 -12.14 5.75
CA ALA A 139 3.65 -11.23 6.62
C ALA A 139 2.29 -11.82 7.05
N VAL A 140 1.52 -12.39 6.11
CA VAL A 140 0.26 -13.10 6.46
C VAL A 140 0.52 -14.23 7.46
N PHE A 141 1.49 -15.10 7.20
CA PHE A 141 1.81 -16.21 8.11
C PHE A 141 2.23 -15.71 9.49
N ALA A 142 3.10 -14.71 9.55
CA ALA A 142 3.55 -14.13 10.81
C ALA A 142 2.38 -13.49 11.57
N SER A 143 1.52 -12.71 10.89
CA SER A 143 0.36 -12.06 11.51
C SER A 143 -0.67 -13.06 12.05
N GLY A 144 -0.86 -14.19 11.35
CA GLY A 144 -1.72 -15.28 11.80
C GLY A 144 -1.25 -15.91 13.11
N VAL A 145 0.06 -16.01 13.33
CA VAL A 145 0.62 -16.49 14.61
C VAL A 145 0.63 -15.37 15.66
N LEU A 146 0.94 -14.14 15.27
CA LEU A 146 1.03 -13.01 16.21
C LEU A 146 -0.30 -12.71 16.90
N ILE A 147 -1.43 -12.88 16.21
CA ILE A 147 -2.75 -12.61 16.81
C ILE A 147 -3.12 -13.58 17.94
N ASP A 148 -2.48 -14.74 18.03
CA ASP A 148 -2.68 -15.64 19.16
C ASP A 148 -2.06 -15.08 20.46
N PHE A 149 -1.14 -14.12 20.33
CA PHE A 149 -0.42 -13.50 21.45
C PHE A 149 -0.80 -12.03 21.68
N PHE A 150 -1.34 -11.35 20.66
CA PHE A 150 -1.63 -9.91 20.68
C PHE A 150 -3.06 -9.61 20.24
N THR A 151 -3.55 -8.40 20.55
CA THR A 151 -4.87 -7.95 20.11
C THR A 151 -4.89 -7.62 18.61
N ILE A 152 -6.09 -7.50 18.03
CA ILE A 152 -6.26 -7.06 16.65
C ILE A 152 -5.64 -5.67 16.44
N ASP A 153 -5.68 -4.80 17.45
CA ASP A 153 -5.12 -3.44 17.39
C ASP A 153 -3.62 -3.44 17.10
N PHE A 154 -2.88 -4.41 17.67
CA PHE A 154 -1.46 -4.58 17.42
C PHE A 154 -1.14 -4.77 15.93
N ILE A 155 -2.02 -5.47 15.19
CA ILE A 155 -1.85 -5.68 13.75
C ILE A 155 -1.95 -4.36 12.99
N PHE A 156 -2.84 -3.46 13.39
CA PHE A 156 -2.97 -2.13 12.78
C PHE A 156 -1.75 -1.26 13.08
N TYR A 157 -1.21 -1.31 14.31
CA TYR A 157 0.03 -0.62 14.65
C TYR A 157 1.24 -1.17 13.89
N LEU A 158 1.33 -2.49 13.72
CA LEU A 158 2.37 -3.11 12.90
C LEU A 158 2.27 -2.67 11.43
N ALA A 159 1.06 -2.67 10.86
CA ALA A 159 0.83 -2.18 9.51
C ALA A 159 1.20 -0.68 9.38
N SER A 160 0.87 0.15 10.37
CA SER A 160 1.27 1.56 10.43
C SER A 160 2.80 1.71 10.33
N PHE A 161 3.55 0.95 11.13
CA PHE A 161 5.01 0.93 11.08
C PHE A 161 5.56 0.51 9.71
N LEU A 162 4.99 -0.55 9.12
CA LEU A 162 5.39 -1.01 7.78
C LEU A 162 5.10 0.03 6.69
N PHE A 163 3.95 0.71 6.75
CA PHE A 163 3.64 1.82 5.83
C PHE A 163 4.60 3.00 6.01
N ALA A 164 4.98 3.36 7.23
CA ALA A 164 6.01 4.38 7.47
C ALA A 164 7.36 3.96 6.85
N GLY A 165 7.75 2.69 7.02
CA GLY A 165 8.93 2.10 6.37
C GLY A 165 8.88 2.16 4.84
N SER A 166 7.70 1.95 4.24
CA SER A 166 7.48 2.11 2.80
C SER A 166 7.75 3.54 2.32
N GLY A 167 7.26 4.54 3.06
CA GLY A 167 7.48 5.95 2.77
C GLY A 167 8.96 6.36 2.92
N LEU A 168 9.61 5.89 3.99
CA LEU A 168 11.05 6.09 4.21
C LEU A 168 11.88 5.50 3.07
N ALA A 169 11.60 4.27 2.64
CA ALA A 169 12.32 3.64 1.53
C ALA A 169 12.23 4.46 0.23
N LEU A 170 11.06 5.05 -0.07
CA LEU A 170 10.92 5.92 -1.24
C LEU A 170 11.67 7.25 -1.12
N LEU A 171 11.86 7.79 0.08
CA LEU A 171 12.68 9.00 0.27
C LEU A 171 14.13 8.77 -0.16
N PHE A 172 14.65 7.56 -0.03
CA PHE A 172 16.00 7.18 -0.48
C PHE A 172 16.07 6.74 -1.96
N TYR A 173 14.94 6.67 -2.67
CA TYR A 173 14.94 6.44 -4.11
C TYR A 173 15.47 7.69 -4.84
N ASP A 174 16.59 7.54 -5.56
CA ASP A 174 17.19 8.57 -6.40
C ASP A 174 17.13 8.16 -7.89
N LYS A 175 16.34 8.91 -8.67
CA LYS A 175 16.12 8.65 -10.09
C LYS A 175 17.41 8.80 -10.92
N LYS A 176 18.25 9.80 -10.63
CA LYS A 176 19.45 10.10 -11.44
C LYS A 176 20.53 9.02 -11.29
N ARG A 177 20.69 8.51 -10.08
CA ARG A 177 21.65 7.44 -9.78
C ARG A 177 21.25 6.10 -10.39
N GLU A 178 19.96 5.87 -10.59
CA GLU A 178 19.48 4.63 -11.21
C GLU A 178 19.60 4.67 -12.74
N GLU A 179 19.36 5.83 -13.36
CA GLU A 179 19.59 6.03 -14.80
C GLU A 179 21.08 5.87 -15.16
N SER A 180 22.01 6.34 -14.33
CA SER A 180 23.45 6.17 -14.57
C SER A 180 23.90 4.71 -14.48
N VAL A 181 23.40 3.95 -13.49
CA VAL A 181 23.72 2.53 -13.33
C VAL A 181 23.18 1.70 -14.50
N GLU A 182 21.98 2.01 -15.01
CA GLU A 182 21.47 1.33 -16.21
C GLU A 182 22.27 1.64 -17.47
N MET A 183 22.82 2.86 -17.59
CA MET A 183 23.70 3.19 -18.73
C MET A 183 25.02 2.43 -18.66
N GLU A 184 25.62 2.29 -17.47
CA GLU A 184 26.83 1.49 -17.26
C GLU A 184 26.59 0.00 -17.53
N GLU A 185 25.48 -0.57 -17.06
CA GLU A 185 25.12 -1.98 -17.32
C GLU A 185 24.83 -2.27 -18.79
N ARG A 186 24.43 -1.27 -19.58
CA ARG A 186 24.24 -1.42 -21.04
C ARG A 186 25.53 -1.23 -21.83
N ALA A 187 26.56 -0.63 -21.24
CA ALA A 187 27.83 -0.32 -21.88
C ALA A 187 28.92 -1.40 -21.65
N GLY A 188 28.73 -2.29 -20.67
CA GLY A 188 29.56 -3.48 -20.44
C GLY A 188 28.97 -4.74 -21.04
#